data_AF-A0A9D8JTS2-F1
#
_entry.id   AF-A0A9D8JTS2-F1
#
_cell.length_a   1.000
_cell.length_b   1.000
_cell.length_c   1.000
_cell.angle_alpha   90.00
_cell.angle_beta   90.00
_cell.angle_gamma   90.00
#
_symmetry.space_group_name_H-M   'P 1'
#
loop_
_entity.id
_entity.type
_entity.pdbx_description
1 polymer ?
#
loop_
_entity_poly.entity_id
_entity_poly.type
_entity_poly.pdbx_seq_one_letter_code
_entity_poly.pdbx_strand_id
1 'polypeptide(L)'
;MDWPPLRFGQPLTLSLGGIAFGVAHFVAAGLAMGGMPMMHAGIKAGTVQAPGVLMLNVGVMGLMGGLIGHAVYGLVVALVYGVFTR
;
A
#
# COMPACT_ATOMS: atom_id res chain seq x y z
N MET A 1 28.20 29.04 -10.00
CA MET A 1 27.99 27.98 -8.99
C MET A 1 26.65 27.38 -9.33
N ASP A 2 26.70 26.32 -10.13
CA ASP A 2 25.60 25.93 -10.99
C ASP A 2 24.98 24.71 -10.33
N TRP A 3 23.88 24.92 -9.61
CA TRP A 3 23.19 23.83 -8.95
C TRP A 3 22.62 22.90 -10.02
N PRO A 4 22.86 21.58 -9.98
CA PRO A 4 22.29 20.69 -10.96
C PRO A 4 20.76 20.71 -10.81
N PRO A 5 20.00 20.82 -11.92
CA PRO A 5 18.54 20.77 -11.84
C PRO A 5 18.15 19.39 -11.31
N LEU A 6 17.45 19.37 -10.17
CA LEU A 6 16.76 18.18 -9.68
C LEU A 6 15.78 17.75 -10.78
N ARG A 7 16.13 16.69 -11.51
CA ARG A 7 15.31 16.15 -12.60
C ARG A 7 14.13 15.39 -12.02
N PHE A 8 13.08 16.11 -11.63
CA PHE A 8 11.76 15.54 -11.38
C PHE A 8 11.23 15.01 -12.73
N GLY A 9 11.33 13.68 -12.95
CA GLY A 9 10.90 13.05 -14.20
C GLY A 9 11.63 11.75 -14.61
N GLN A 10 12.63 11.29 -13.86
CA GLN A 10 13.31 10.03 -14.18
C GLN A 10 12.39 8.82 -13.88
N PRO A 11 12.27 7.83 -14.79
CA PRO A 11 11.37 6.69 -14.63
C PRO A 11 11.67 5.85 -13.37
N LEU A 12 12.92 5.83 -12.91
CA LEU A 12 13.32 5.17 -11.68
C LEU A 12 12.77 5.89 -10.43
N THR A 13 12.84 7.21 -10.37
CA THR A 13 12.34 8.00 -9.23
C THR A 13 10.82 7.91 -9.12
N LEU A 14 10.12 7.90 -10.25
CA LEU A 14 8.67 7.69 -10.30
C LEU A 14 8.30 6.30 -9.77
N SER A 15 9.00 5.26 -10.22
CA SER A 15 8.75 3.87 -9.83
C SER A 15 9.03 3.64 -8.34
N LEU A 16 10.16 4.14 -7.83
CA LEU A 16 10.52 4.03 -6.41
C LEU A 16 9.55 4.81 -5.52
N GLY A 17 9.15 6.01 -5.94
CA GLY A 17 8.14 6.81 -5.23
C GLY A 17 6.78 6.09 -5.17
N GLY A 18 6.37 5.47 -6.28
CA GLY A 18 5.15 4.65 -6.33
C GLY A 18 5.20 3.45 -5.40
N ILE A 19 6.28 2.67 -5.42
CA ILE A 19 6.47 1.53 -4.52
C ILE A 19 6.43 1.99 -3.06
N ALA A 20 7.15 3.05 -2.71
CA ALA A 20 7.15 3.60 -1.35
C ALA A 20 5.74 4.05 -0.91
N PHE A 21 5.00 4.71 -1.79
CA PHE A 21 3.60 5.07 -1.55
C PHE A 21 2.73 3.82 -1.32
N GLY A 22 2.88 2.80 -2.16
CA GLY A 22 2.17 1.53 -2.02
C GLY A 22 2.42 0.87 -0.67
N VAL A 23 3.68 0.77 -0.25
CA VAL A 23 4.05 0.22 1.07
C VAL A 23 3.47 1.06 2.21
N ALA A 24 3.54 2.39 2.13
CA ALA A 24 2.94 3.26 3.14
C ALA A 24 1.41 3.09 3.21
N HIS A 25 0.76 2.97 2.05
CA HIS A 25 -0.68 2.71 1.96
C HIS A 25 -1.06 1.37 2.60
N PHE A 26 -0.26 0.32 2.36
CA PHE A 26 -0.44 -0.97 3.00
C PHE A 26 -0.37 -0.86 4.53
N VAL A 27 0.63 -0.15 5.06
CA VAL A 27 0.78 0.03 6.51
C VAL A 27 -0.42 0.76 7.08
N ALA A 28 -0.86 1.85 6.44
CA ALA A 28 -2.03 2.61 6.88
C ALA A 28 -3.32 1.76 6.87
N ALA A 29 -3.59 1.07 5.76
CA ALA A 29 -4.75 0.18 5.63
C ALA A 29 -4.68 -1.02 6.59
N GLY A 30 -3.50 -1.60 6.77
CA GLY A 30 -3.27 -2.72 7.67
C GLY A 30 -3.42 -2.36 9.14
N LEU A 31 -3.06 -1.13 9.54
CA LEU A 31 -3.38 -0.62 10.88
C LEU A 31 -4.89 -0.41 11.03
N ALA A 32 -5.56 0.16 10.01
CA ALA A 32 -7.01 0.35 10.02
C ALA A 32 -7.77 -0.98 10.12
N MET A 33 -7.25 -2.07 9.53
CA MET A 33 -7.82 -3.42 9.66
C MET A 33 -7.85 -3.92 11.11
N GLY A 34 -7.01 -3.41 12.01
CA GLY A 34 -7.11 -3.70 13.44
C GLY A 34 -8.47 -3.31 14.05
N GLY A 35 -9.16 -2.30 13.48
CA GLY A 35 -10.48 -1.85 13.90
C GLY A 35 -11.65 -2.66 13.31
N MET A 36 -11.40 -3.58 12.37
CA MET A 36 -12.44 -4.38 11.72
C MET A 36 -13.41 -5.09 12.68
N PRO A 37 -12.99 -5.65 13.82
CA PRO A 37 -13.91 -6.28 14.77
C PRO A 37 -15.00 -5.35 15.32
N MET A 38 -14.78 -4.03 15.30
CA MET A 38 -15.77 -3.05 15.75
C MET A 38 -16.74 -2.62 14.63
N MET A 39 -16.30 -2.68 13.37
CA MET A 39 -16.99 -2.09 12.22
C MET A 39 -17.66 -3.14 11.31
N HIS A 40 -17.10 -4.34 11.20
CA HIS A 40 -17.52 -5.34 10.22
C HIS A 40 -18.49 -6.35 10.84
N ALA A 41 -19.76 -6.32 10.42
CA ALA A 41 -20.84 -7.12 11.01
C ALA A 41 -20.55 -8.63 11.06
N GLY A 42 -20.00 -9.21 9.98
CA GLY A 42 -19.66 -10.64 9.95
C GLY A 42 -18.49 -11.05 10.85
N ILE A 43 -17.54 -10.13 11.10
CA ILE A 43 -16.44 -10.40 12.03
C ILE A 43 -16.98 -10.30 13.46
N LYS A 44 -17.83 -9.30 13.72
CA LYS A 44 -18.49 -9.10 15.01
C LYS A 44 -19.42 -10.26 15.39
N ALA A 45 -20.09 -10.86 14.39
CA ALA A 45 -20.95 -12.03 14.56
C ALA A 45 -20.16 -13.36 14.62
N GLY A 46 -18.83 -13.34 14.44
CA GLY A 46 -17.99 -14.54 14.46
C GLY A 46 -18.13 -15.44 13.23
N THR A 47 -18.84 -14.99 12.19
CA THR A 47 -19.02 -15.77 10.95
C THR A 47 -17.86 -15.61 9.97
N VAL A 48 -17.00 -14.61 10.17
CA VAL A 48 -15.81 -14.33 9.36
C VAL A 48 -14.62 -14.09 10.28
N GLN A 49 -13.47 -14.68 9.94
CA GLN A 49 -12.23 -14.47 10.69
C GLN A 49 -11.72 -13.03 10.51
N ALA A 50 -11.34 -12.38 11.62
CA ALA A 50 -10.72 -11.07 11.58
C ALA A 50 -9.30 -11.16 10.98
N PRO A 51 -8.95 -10.34 9.97
CA PRO A 51 -7.62 -10.35 9.36
C PRO A 51 -6.52 -9.87 10.33
N GLY A 52 -6.89 -9.08 11.34
CA GLY A 52 -5.95 -8.50 12.30
C GLY A 52 -5.12 -7.35 11.71
N VAL A 53 -4.29 -6.75 12.55
CA VAL A 53 -3.37 -5.68 12.12
C VAL A 53 -2.39 -6.25 11.09
N LEU A 54 -2.20 -5.55 9.97
CA LEU A 54 -1.33 -5.97 8.86
C LEU A 54 -1.61 -7.39 8.33
N MET A 55 -2.86 -7.87 8.48
CA MET A 55 -3.27 -9.23 8.09
C MET A 55 -2.56 -10.36 8.85
N LEU A 56 -2.02 -10.10 10.04
CA LEU A 56 -1.23 -11.10 10.77
C LEU A 56 -2.03 -12.34 11.21
N ASN A 57 -3.35 -12.25 11.37
CA ASN A 57 -4.18 -13.40 11.74
C ASN A 57 -4.42 -14.39 10.59
N VAL A 58 -4.19 -13.97 9.34
CA VAL A 58 -4.19 -14.84 8.15
C VAL A 58 -2.79 -15.32 7.78
N GLY A 59 -1.81 -15.08 8.66
CA GLY A 59 -0.45 -15.61 8.56
C GLY A 59 0.47 -14.80 7.65
N VAL A 60 1.73 -15.27 7.55
CA VAL A 60 2.81 -14.58 6.80
C VAL A 60 2.46 -14.42 5.33
N MET A 61 1.72 -15.37 4.74
CA MET A 61 1.28 -15.26 3.34
C MET A 61 0.26 -14.12 3.15
N GLY A 62 -0.60 -13.86 4.12
CA GLY A 62 -1.52 -12.71 4.10
C GLY A 62 -0.78 -11.39 4.17
N LEU A 63 0.18 -11.28 5.09
CA LEU A 63 1.08 -10.11 5.20
C LEU A 63 1.82 -9.85 3.88
N MET A 64 2.49 -10.88 3.34
CA MET A 64 3.29 -10.76 2.11
C MET A 64 2.43 -10.47 0.89
N GLY A 65 1.28 -11.13 0.77
CA GLY A 65 0.31 -10.87 -0.30
C GLY A 65 -0.20 -9.43 -0.24
N GLY A 66 -0.55 -8.95 0.96
CA GLY A 66 -0.96 -7.57 1.19
C GLY A 66 0.14 -6.57 0.81
N LEU A 67 1.37 -6.77 1.30
CA LEU A 67 2.51 -5.90 1.03
C LEU A 67 2.87 -5.85 -0.47
N ILE A 68 3.02 -7.01 -1.11
CA ILE A 68 3.39 -7.10 -2.53
C ILE A 68 2.27 -6.50 -3.39
N GLY A 69 1.02 -6.86 -3.12
CA GLY A 69 -0.13 -6.33 -3.86
C GLY A 69 -0.18 -4.79 -3.80
N HIS A 70 0.07 -4.22 -2.63
CA HIS A 70 0.10 -2.77 -2.46
C HIS A 70 1.33 -2.10 -3.08
N ALA A 71 2.50 -2.75 -3.05
CA ALA A 71 3.70 -2.25 -3.73
C ALA A 71 3.47 -2.16 -5.26
N VAL A 72 2.85 -3.20 -5.85
CA VAL A 72 2.45 -3.20 -7.27
C VAL A 72 1.39 -2.14 -7.54
N TYR A 73 0.38 -2.02 -6.68
CA TYR A 73 -0.63 -0.94 -6.77
C TYR A 73 0.03 0.45 -6.79
N GLY A 74 0.95 0.72 -5.87
CA GLY A 74 1.65 2.00 -5.81
C GLY A 74 2.50 2.28 -7.06
N LEU A 75 3.15 1.25 -7.61
CA LEU A 75 3.84 1.36 -8.90
C LEU A 75 2.86 1.73 -10.03
N VAL A 76 1.71 1.05 -10.12
CA VAL A 76 0.68 1.35 -11.12
C VAL A 76 0.15 2.77 -10.96
N VAL A 77 -0.14 3.21 -9.73
CA VAL A 77 -0.56 4.60 -9.43
C VAL A 77 0.48 5.59 -9.93
N ALA A 78 1.76 5.39 -9.61
CA ALA A 78 2.81 6.30 -10.05
C ALA A 78 2.96 6.33 -11.58
N LEU A 79 2.82 5.19 -12.26
CA LEU A 79 2.84 5.14 -13.72
C LEU A 79 1.65 5.87 -14.33
N VAL A 80 0.43 5.63 -13.83
CA VAL A 80 -0.80 6.27 -14.32
C VAL A 80 -0.72 7.79 -14.11
N TYR A 81 -0.47 8.25 -12.89
CA TYR A 81 -0.33 9.68 -12.62
C TYR A 81 0.86 10.29 -13.37
N GLY A 82 1.95 9.54 -13.52
CA GLY A 82 3.09 9.95 -14.31
C GLY A 82 2.80 10.05 -15.82
N VAL A 83 1.75 9.42 -16.36
CA VAL A 83 1.31 9.67 -17.74
C VAL A 83 0.55 11.00 -17.84
N PHE A 84 -0.28 11.32 -16.84
CA PHE A 84 -1.16 12.50 -16.88
C PHE A 84 -0.54 13.79 -16.34
N THR A 85 0.62 13.72 -15.67
CA THR A 85 1.32 14.88 -15.09
C THR A 85 2.59 15.28 -15.84
N ARG A 86 2.80 14.73 -17.05
CA ARG A 86 3.91 15.09 -17.95
C ARG A 86 3.45 15.96 -19.10
#